data_AF-A0A8S4GR52-F1
#
_entry.id   AF-A0A8S4GR52-F1
#
_cell.length_a   1.000
_cell.length_b   1.000
_cell.length_c   1.000
_cell.angle_alpha   90.00
_cell.angle_beta   90.00
_cell.angle_gamma   90.00
#
_symmetry.space_group_name_H-M   'P 1'
#
loop_
_entity.id
_entity.type
_entity.pdbx_description
1 polymer ?
#
loop_
_entity_poly.entity_id
_entity_poly.type
_entity_poly.pdbx_seq_one_letter_code
_entity_poly.pdbx_strand_id
1 'polypeptide(L)'
;MELPPLGPGNRSGSVGGRSRGTPSIASRGSAGGGGGRNPFELPSEDEIFRMRELEKQRRTEARDQNLRASVLDKTTFTSRMATMRVKAKDRGGEGAGGQQEQRHEGVNAMSIAAQTMPVDARKLQKENMAEFVSKKREIFLVQMSLDTKRAEIRKLEERAAQREEALKKSELMLERDAERFDAFLKENDEKVQEALKRAEIEARAKQDKVAEIKKLQSQIAALRSELNKQEELLDDCRRYKGFLHALTPNEWFKEQEEKRQRIIEARMARWRDECEVLEARKVAARQKRVQLEEQVANARSQQEYEQAEKALKEAKRAEIEAETLRPPREPSKELTEEEWSEPMYFTRPRQLLEVFAQLEEQNLFLIQNAQETDEALEGMKQKFAETRERMGRETDALQAQISALKESIAAEEAKSQALRQRAREGAREGMSGATSAAPLEELSNKVREVYIQCGFESDASVGTLQMLTNIETKLEEYLAAIRELPTEFLQEAEKAREKDRRQRAREEKLEQVRQEQAERVKLVLERAYAAPVERRQGKPVMFRSVLPKKKKVVDVVKKDQEEVELEEYLRLPMM
;
A
#
# COMPACT_ATOMS: atom_id res chain seq x y z
N MET A 1 -3.51 -14.90 -32.64
CA MET A 1 -2.74 -13.81 -33.25
C MET A 1 -2.42 -12.83 -32.14
N GLU A 2 -1.40 -13.14 -31.34
CA GLU A 2 0.02 -12.76 -31.51
C GLU A 2 0.34 -11.36 -30.96
N LEU A 3 0.79 -11.36 -29.68
CA LEU A 3 2.02 -10.80 -29.05
C LEU A 3 2.95 -9.85 -29.89
N PRO A 4 3.95 -9.17 -29.27
CA PRO A 4 3.91 -7.87 -28.58
C PRO A 4 5.06 -6.94 -29.08
N PRO A 5 5.52 -5.92 -28.32
CA PRO A 5 6.97 -5.91 -28.08
C PRO A 5 7.41 -5.61 -26.64
N LEU A 6 8.56 -6.21 -26.33
CA LEU A 6 9.27 -6.30 -25.06
C LEU A 6 10.11 -5.03 -24.78
N GLY A 7 10.27 -4.68 -23.48
CA GLY A 7 11.41 -3.89 -22.97
C GLY A 7 12.71 -4.71 -22.95
N PRO A 8 13.74 -4.43 -22.10
CA PRO A 8 13.86 -3.45 -21.01
C PRO A 8 15.20 -2.65 -21.05
N GLY A 9 15.49 -1.73 -20.11
CA GLY A 9 16.40 -2.10 -19.03
C GLY A 9 17.16 -0.93 -18.38
N ASN A 10 16.85 -0.75 -17.10
CA ASN A 10 17.53 -0.01 -16.02
C ASN A 10 19.07 0.08 -16.11
N ARG A 11 19.63 1.21 -15.63
CA ARG A 11 20.83 1.21 -14.79
C ARG A 11 20.91 2.45 -13.88
N SER A 12 21.09 2.13 -12.61
CA SER A 12 21.34 2.93 -11.41
C SER A 12 22.57 3.84 -11.50
N GLY A 13 22.46 5.08 -11.02
CA GLY A 13 23.57 5.96 -10.70
C GLY A 13 23.84 5.98 -9.19
N SER A 14 25.05 5.61 -8.79
CA SER A 14 25.59 5.76 -7.43
C SER A 14 26.90 6.56 -7.50
N VAL A 15 26.92 7.66 -6.75
CA VAL A 15 28.00 8.26 -5.94
C VAL A 15 29.44 8.33 -6.50
N GLY A 16 29.98 9.56 -6.51
CA GLY A 16 31.27 9.82 -5.85
C GLY A 16 32.43 10.41 -6.67
N GLY A 17 32.80 11.64 -6.34
CA GLY A 17 34.18 11.94 -5.90
C GLY A 17 35.28 12.26 -6.93
N ARG A 18 35.62 13.56 -6.98
CA ARG A 18 36.99 14.15 -6.97
C ARG A 18 38.15 13.44 -7.71
N SER A 19 38.82 14.19 -8.59
CA SER A 19 40.18 14.75 -8.37
C SER A 19 41.08 14.74 -9.61
N ARG A 20 42.03 15.69 -9.56
CA ARG A 20 43.07 16.09 -10.52
C ARG A 20 43.92 14.94 -11.05
N GLY A 21 44.44 15.12 -12.25
CA GLY A 21 45.67 14.45 -12.69
C GLY A 21 45.92 14.57 -14.19
N THR A 22 46.78 15.52 -14.60
CA THR A 22 47.58 15.35 -15.82
C THR A 22 48.46 14.11 -15.68
N PRO A 23 48.77 13.39 -16.77
CA PRO A 23 50.13 13.53 -17.28
C PRO A 23 50.30 13.39 -18.82
N SER A 24 51.25 14.17 -19.34
CA SER A 24 52.35 13.79 -20.23
C SER A 24 52.29 12.49 -21.05
N ILE A 25 52.38 12.67 -22.38
CA ILE A 25 53.33 12.05 -23.35
C ILE A 25 53.77 10.60 -23.07
N ALA A 26 53.37 9.68 -23.96
CA ALA A 26 54.28 8.72 -24.58
C ALA A 26 53.67 8.13 -25.86
N SER A 27 54.53 8.05 -26.86
CA SER A 27 54.35 7.48 -28.18
C SER A 27 54.08 5.96 -28.17
N ARG A 28 53.39 5.48 -29.21
CA ARG A 28 53.75 4.23 -29.90
C ARG A 28 53.13 4.21 -31.29
N GLY A 29 54.00 4.20 -32.29
CA GLY A 29 53.64 3.82 -33.66
C GLY A 29 53.66 2.30 -33.85
N SER A 30 53.01 1.88 -34.93
CA SER A 30 53.36 0.74 -35.79
C SER A 30 52.37 0.81 -36.97
N ALA A 31 52.79 1.25 -38.17
CA ALA A 31 53.35 0.40 -39.23
C ALA A 31 52.44 -0.79 -39.54
N GLY A 32 51.92 -1.00 -40.75
CA GLY A 32 52.09 -0.34 -42.03
C GLY A 32 51.12 -0.98 -43.04
N GLY A 33 50.88 -0.30 -44.15
CA GLY A 33 50.05 -0.84 -45.23
C GLY A 33 50.37 -0.11 -46.52
N GLY A 34 51.39 -0.59 -47.24
CA GLY A 34 51.61 -0.22 -48.63
C GLY A 34 50.45 -0.75 -49.47
N GLY A 35 49.67 0.16 -50.02
CA GLY A 35 48.64 -0.10 -51.01
C GLY A 35 48.46 1.18 -51.81
N GLY A 36 48.60 1.10 -53.13
CA GLY A 36 48.70 2.27 -54.02
C GLY A 36 47.63 3.32 -53.73
N ARG A 37 48.07 4.54 -53.40
CA ARG A 37 47.19 5.70 -53.46
C ARG A 37 46.69 5.81 -54.88
N ASN A 38 45.36 5.77 -55.01
CA ASN A 38 44.67 5.81 -56.27
C ASN A 38 45.05 7.12 -56.99
N PRO A 39 45.64 7.09 -58.20
CA PRO A 39 46.15 8.29 -58.87
C PRO A 39 45.05 9.29 -59.28
N PHE A 40 43.78 8.95 -59.07
CA PHE A 40 42.61 9.79 -59.31
C PHE A 40 41.90 10.24 -58.02
N GLU A 41 42.46 9.95 -56.85
CA GLU A 41 41.90 10.40 -55.58
C GLU A 41 42.58 11.72 -55.18
N LEU A 42 41.79 12.78 -55.07
CA LEU A 42 42.27 14.12 -54.74
C LEU A 42 42.91 14.10 -53.34
N PRO A 43 44.18 14.53 -53.19
CA PRO A 43 44.81 14.65 -51.87
C PRO A 43 43.99 15.55 -50.95
N SER A 44 43.96 15.26 -49.64
CA SER A 44 43.21 16.10 -48.70
C SER A 44 43.73 17.53 -48.70
N GLU A 45 42.86 18.51 -48.38
CA GLU A 45 43.24 19.92 -48.37
C GLU A 45 44.50 20.18 -47.52
N ASP A 46 44.65 19.50 -46.37
CA ASP A 46 45.83 19.56 -45.52
C ASP A 46 47.12 19.03 -46.19
N GLU A 47 47.03 18.03 -47.08
CA GLU A 47 48.16 17.55 -47.86
C GLU A 47 48.49 18.52 -49.00
N ILE A 48 47.48 19.14 -49.63
CA ILE A 48 47.68 20.16 -50.68
C ILE A 48 48.38 21.39 -50.11
N PHE A 49 47.96 21.87 -48.92
CA PHE A 49 48.61 22.99 -48.25
C PHE A 49 50.06 22.67 -47.89
N ARG A 50 50.34 21.47 -47.36
CA ARG A 50 51.71 21.02 -47.06
C ARG A 50 52.58 20.91 -48.32
N MET A 51 52.04 20.38 -49.42
CA MET A 51 52.75 20.31 -50.70
C MET A 51 53.08 21.71 -51.25
N ARG A 52 52.15 22.65 -51.13
CA ARG A 52 52.33 24.05 -51.55
C ARG A 52 53.37 24.76 -50.68
N GLU A 53 53.37 24.53 -49.37
CA GLU A 53 54.38 25.09 -48.47
C GLU A 53 55.78 24.51 -48.73
N LEU A 54 55.89 23.19 -48.93
CA LEU A 54 57.14 22.53 -49.30
C LEU A 54 57.67 23.00 -50.66
N GLU A 55 56.80 23.21 -51.65
CA GLU A 55 57.19 23.75 -52.95
C GLU A 55 57.68 25.21 -52.84
N LYS A 56 57.00 26.01 -52.01
CA LYS A 56 57.42 27.38 -51.70
C LYS A 56 58.78 27.40 -51.01
N GLN A 57 59.00 26.51 -50.04
CA GLN A 57 60.29 26.35 -49.36
C GLN A 57 61.40 25.91 -50.31
N ARG A 58 61.17 24.92 -51.18
CA ARG A 58 62.16 24.53 -52.20
C ARG A 58 62.47 25.67 -53.17
N ARG A 59 61.49 26.49 -53.51
CA ARG A 59 61.67 27.64 -54.41
C ARG A 59 62.46 28.77 -53.74
N THR A 60 62.26 29.00 -52.45
CA THR A 60 63.07 29.95 -51.67
C THR A 60 64.48 29.43 -51.47
N GLU A 61 64.67 28.16 -51.12
CA GLU A 61 65.99 27.53 -50.99
C GLU A 61 66.76 27.55 -52.31
N ALA A 62 66.10 27.25 -53.44
CA ALA A 62 66.74 27.34 -54.75
C ALA A 62 67.14 28.78 -55.10
N ARG A 63 66.36 29.79 -54.68
CA ARG A 63 66.74 31.20 -54.84
C ARG A 63 67.95 31.55 -53.97
N ASP A 64 67.97 31.11 -52.72
CA ASP A 64 69.08 31.37 -51.79
C ASP A 64 70.37 30.68 -52.23
N GLN A 65 70.27 29.44 -52.74
CA GLN A 65 71.40 28.72 -53.34
C GLN A 65 71.92 29.45 -54.59
N ASN A 66 71.04 29.98 -55.44
CA ASN A 66 71.43 30.70 -56.66
C ASN A 66 71.97 32.11 -56.35
N LEU A 67 71.56 32.72 -55.23
CA LEU A 67 72.15 33.96 -54.72
C LEU A 67 73.57 33.73 -54.21
N ARG A 68 73.81 32.61 -53.53
CA ARG A 68 75.13 32.22 -52.96
C ARG A 68 76.11 31.66 -53.99
N ALA A 69 75.66 31.27 -55.18
CA ALA A 69 76.54 30.78 -56.25
C ALA A 69 77.38 31.92 -56.87
N SER A 70 78.61 31.60 -57.30
CA SER A 70 79.49 32.52 -58.03
C SER A 70 78.92 32.85 -59.41
N VAL A 71 79.28 34.01 -59.98
CA VAL A 71 78.79 34.49 -61.28
C VAL A 71 79.11 33.50 -62.41
N LEU A 72 80.21 32.76 -62.30
CA LEU A 72 80.62 31.76 -63.31
C LEU A 72 79.74 30.49 -63.30
N ASP A 73 79.10 30.18 -62.18
CA ASP A 73 78.25 28.98 -62.04
C ASP A 73 76.77 29.25 -62.33
N LYS A 74 76.41 30.52 -62.61
CA LYS A 74 75.03 30.91 -62.92
C LYS A 74 74.69 30.62 -64.38
N THR A 75 73.84 29.63 -64.62
CA THR A 75 73.36 29.32 -65.97
C THR A 75 72.31 30.35 -66.45
N THR A 76 72.51 30.88 -67.66
CA THR A 76 71.57 31.81 -68.30
C THR A 76 70.31 31.08 -68.78
N PHE A 77 69.22 31.83 -68.91
CA PHE A 77 67.88 31.32 -69.26
C PHE A 77 67.85 30.47 -70.54
N THR A 78 68.74 30.75 -71.50
CA THR A 78 68.89 30.00 -72.76
C THR A 78 69.47 28.58 -72.55
N SER A 79 70.37 28.40 -71.58
CA SER A 79 70.93 27.08 -71.21
C SER A 79 69.89 26.18 -70.50
N ARG A 80 68.99 26.77 -69.71
CA ARG A 80 67.89 26.07 -69.03
C ARG A 80 66.77 25.61 -69.97
N MET A 81 66.49 26.35 -71.04
CA MET A 81 65.47 25.95 -72.04
C MET A 81 65.94 24.79 -72.94
N ALA A 82 67.24 24.68 -73.24
CA ALA A 82 67.78 23.60 -74.07
C ALA A 82 67.68 22.21 -73.40
N THR A 83 67.77 22.15 -72.06
CA THR A 83 67.68 20.90 -71.29
C THR A 83 66.24 20.42 -71.05
N MET A 84 65.23 21.29 -71.15
CA MET A 84 63.81 20.87 -71.10
C MET A 84 63.31 20.24 -72.39
N ARG A 85 63.88 20.60 -73.56
CA ARG A 85 63.49 20.01 -74.86
C ARG A 85 63.93 18.54 -75.03
N VAL A 86 64.91 18.09 -74.24
CA VAL A 86 65.46 16.71 -74.29
C VAL A 86 64.66 15.73 -73.41
N LYS A 87 63.91 16.21 -72.41
CA LYS A 87 63.18 15.36 -71.45
C LYS A 87 61.73 15.01 -71.83
N ALA A 88 61.22 15.55 -72.94
CA ALA A 88 59.87 15.27 -73.43
C ALA A 88 59.82 14.22 -74.56
N LYS A 89 60.95 13.60 -74.91
CA LYS A 89 61.07 12.65 -76.03
C LYS A 89 61.30 11.19 -75.59
N ASP A 90 60.91 10.85 -74.37
CA ASP A 90 61.04 9.47 -73.86
C ASP A 90 59.82 9.08 -73.01
N ARG A 91 58.67 8.97 -73.67
CA ARG A 91 57.46 8.24 -73.23
C ARG A 91 56.59 8.02 -74.47
N GLY A 92 56.66 6.79 -74.99
CA GLY A 92 56.07 6.38 -76.24
C GLY A 92 54.54 6.30 -76.25
N GLY A 93 54.00 6.11 -77.45
CA GLY A 93 52.59 5.80 -77.71
C GLY A 93 52.18 6.26 -79.10
N GLU A 94 52.11 5.31 -80.02
CA GLU A 94 51.71 5.43 -81.43
C GLU A 94 50.31 6.02 -81.61
N GLY A 95 50.08 6.73 -82.72
CA GLY A 95 48.73 7.18 -83.06
C GLY A 95 48.66 8.25 -84.15
N ALA A 96 48.59 7.77 -85.39
CA ALA A 96 48.26 8.44 -86.64
C ALA A 96 47.41 9.74 -86.59
N GLY A 97 47.73 10.65 -87.52
CA GLY A 97 46.73 11.18 -88.46
C GLY A 97 46.47 12.69 -88.46
N GLY A 98 47.03 13.38 -89.48
CA GLY A 98 46.48 14.61 -90.11
C GLY A 98 46.52 15.89 -89.26
N GLN A 99 46.75 17.10 -89.77
CA GLN A 99 46.73 17.61 -91.14
C GLN A 99 47.77 18.75 -91.27
N GLN A 100 48.23 18.91 -92.51
CA GLN A 100 48.99 20.04 -93.01
C GLN A 100 48.30 21.37 -92.71
N GLU A 101 49.09 22.40 -92.40
CA GLU A 101 49.01 23.62 -93.21
C GLU A 101 50.39 24.30 -93.29
N GLN A 102 50.92 24.27 -94.51
CA GLN A 102 52.06 25.05 -94.97
C GLN A 102 51.63 26.52 -95.05
N ARG A 103 52.43 27.48 -94.57
CA ARG A 103 52.65 28.76 -95.28
C ARG A 103 54.03 29.33 -94.98
N HIS A 104 54.89 29.13 -95.97
CA HIS A 104 55.88 30.04 -96.55
C HIS A 104 56.76 30.94 -95.67
N GLU A 105 58.05 30.67 -95.87
CA GLU A 105 59.22 31.53 -95.71
C GLU A 105 59.00 32.96 -96.21
N GLY A 106 59.40 33.91 -95.37
CA GLY A 106 59.58 35.32 -95.71
C GLY A 106 60.86 35.80 -95.04
N VAL A 107 61.95 35.66 -95.78
CA VAL A 107 63.28 36.21 -95.50
C VAL A 107 63.14 37.70 -95.13
N ASN A 108 63.64 38.10 -93.97
CA ASN A 108 64.03 39.48 -93.75
C ASN A 108 65.39 39.52 -93.06
N ALA A 109 66.40 39.49 -93.91
CA ALA A 109 67.69 40.08 -93.64
C ALA A 109 67.50 41.56 -93.33
N MET A 110 67.84 41.98 -92.11
CA MET A 110 68.29 43.35 -91.87
C MET A 110 69.35 43.38 -90.79
N SER A 111 70.43 42.67 -91.07
CA SER A 111 71.78 43.08 -90.69
C SER A 111 72.30 44.06 -91.74
N ILE A 112 72.18 45.35 -91.49
CA ILE A 112 72.95 46.39 -92.20
C ILE A 112 73.38 47.37 -91.11
N ALA A 113 74.58 47.19 -90.56
CA ALA A 113 75.79 47.82 -91.10
C ALA A 113 75.68 49.35 -91.04
N ALA A 114 75.96 49.90 -89.86
CA ALA A 114 76.44 51.27 -89.75
C ALA A 114 77.87 51.33 -90.32
N GLN A 115 77.97 51.26 -91.65
CA GLN A 115 79.18 51.58 -92.38
C GLN A 115 79.32 53.10 -92.40
N THR A 116 80.30 53.57 -91.63
CA THR A 116 80.93 54.88 -91.82
C THR A 116 81.45 54.95 -93.25
N MET A 117 80.80 55.75 -94.10
CA MET A 117 81.30 56.12 -95.42
C MET A 117 82.43 57.15 -95.25
N PRO A 118 83.69 56.85 -95.63
CA PRO A 118 84.65 57.91 -95.93
C PRO A 118 84.25 58.57 -97.26
N VAL A 119 84.18 59.89 -97.21
CA VAL A 119 83.87 60.78 -98.32
C VAL A 119 85.02 60.72 -99.33
N ASP A 120 84.87 59.90 -100.36
CA ASP A 120 85.78 59.95 -101.50
C ASP A 120 85.64 61.29 -102.21
N ALA A 121 86.78 61.96 -102.36
CA ALA A 121 86.90 63.24 -103.01
C ALA A 121 86.32 63.19 -104.44
N ARG A 122 85.42 64.13 -104.69
CA ARG A 122 84.81 64.49 -105.99
C ARG A 122 85.78 64.30 -107.16
N LYS A 123 85.70 63.17 -107.86
CA LYS A 123 86.06 63.10 -109.28
C LYS A 123 84.83 63.54 -110.06
N LEU A 124 84.82 64.79 -110.54
CA LEU A 124 83.89 65.24 -111.56
C LEU A 124 84.16 64.44 -112.84
N GLN A 125 83.49 63.31 -113.01
CA GLN A 125 83.16 62.80 -114.33
C GLN A 125 81.81 63.44 -114.69
N LYS A 126 81.77 64.16 -115.81
CA LYS A 126 80.52 64.73 -116.34
C LYS A 126 79.58 63.56 -116.68
N GLU A 127 78.60 63.32 -115.83
CA GLU A 127 77.53 62.36 -116.10
C GLU A 127 76.82 62.76 -117.41
N ASN A 128 76.49 61.76 -118.24
CA ASN A 128 75.72 61.97 -119.45
C ASN A 128 74.29 62.41 -119.06
N MET A 129 73.71 63.41 -119.72
CA MET A 129 72.39 63.97 -119.35
C MET A 129 71.30 62.88 -119.21
N ALA A 130 71.40 61.81 -120.01
CA ALA A 130 70.51 60.66 -119.95
C ALA A 130 70.63 59.86 -118.63
N GLU A 131 71.82 59.70 -118.07
CA GLU A 131 72.06 58.98 -116.81
C GLU A 131 71.53 59.78 -115.62
N PHE A 132 71.69 61.12 -115.64
CA PHE A 132 71.11 62.00 -114.63
C PHE A 132 69.57 61.92 -114.62
N VAL A 133 68.96 61.93 -115.81
CA VAL A 133 67.52 61.76 -115.98
C VAL A 133 67.07 60.36 -115.53
N SER A 134 67.85 59.31 -115.81
CA SER A 134 67.57 57.95 -115.36
C SER A 134 67.62 57.82 -113.84
N LYS A 135 68.69 58.33 -113.20
CA LYS A 135 68.81 58.36 -111.73
C LYS A 135 67.69 59.17 -111.10
N LYS A 136 67.30 60.30 -111.68
CA LYS A 136 66.14 61.08 -111.19
C LYS A 136 64.84 60.30 -111.31
N ARG A 137 64.58 59.61 -112.43
CA ARG A 137 63.41 58.74 -112.60
C ARG A 137 63.40 57.58 -111.62
N GLU A 138 64.54 56.95 -111.39
CA GLU A 138 64.71 55.88 -110.41
C GLU A 138 64.45 56.39 -108.98
N ILE A 139 64.99 57.56 -108.63
CA ILE A 139 64.69 58.24 -107.35
C ILE A 139 63.19 58.54 -107.24
N PHE A 140 62.53 59.02 -108.30
CA PHE A 140 61.08 59.28 -108.29
C PHE A 140 60.25 58.00 -108.19
N LEU A 141 60.65 56.90 -108.82
CA LEU A 141 60.00 55.59 -108.71
C LEU A 141 60.13 55.02 -107.29
N VAL A 142 61.34 55.10 -106.71
CA VAL A 142 61.56 54.70 -105.31
C VAL A 142 60.73 55.59 -104.38
N GLN A 143 60.71 56.91 -104.60
CA GLN A 143 59.89 57.84 -103.84
C GLN A 143 58.40 57.50 -103.93
N MET A 144 57.87 57.28 -105.14
CA MET A 144 56.48 56.86 -105.34
C MET A 144 56.18 55.51 -104.65
N SER A 145 57.11 54.55 -104.71
CA SER A 145 56.97 53.25 -104.03
C SER A 145 57.03 53.35 -102.50
N LEU A 146 57.81 54.30 -101.98
CA LEU A 146 57.86 54.61 -100.55
C LEU A 146 56.58 55.31 -100.12
N ASP A 147 56.03 56.22 -100.93
CA ASP A 147 54.80 56.92 -100.63
C ASP A 147 53.58 55.97 -100.70
N THR A 148 53.54 55.02 -101.64
CA THR A 148 52.50 53.96 -101.65
C THR A 148 52.62 53.02 -100.46
N LYS A 149 53.83 52.59 -100.09
CA LYS A 149 54.06 51.78 -98.88
C LYS A 149 53.71 52.54 -97.61
N ARG A 150 54.06 53.82 -97.51
CA ARG A 150 53.69 54.69 -96.38
C ARG A 150 52.19 54.86 -96.28
N ALA A 151 51.48 55.01 -97.40
CA ALA A 151 50.02 55.08 -97.42
C ALA A 151 49.37 53.76 -96.97
N GLU A 152 49.88 52.61 -97.44
CA GLU A 152 49.36 51.29 -97.01
C GLU A 152 49.68 51.00 -95.54
N ILE A 153 50.88 51.37 -95.06
CA ILE A 153 51.25 51.29 -93.64
C ILE A 153 50.27 52.12 -92.80
N ARG A 154 50.01 53.39 -93.17
CA ARG A 154 49.04 54.23 -92.45
C ARG A 154 47.63 53.62 -92.41
N LYS A 155 47.20 52.98 -93.51
CA LYS A 155 45.90 52.29 -93.58
C LYS A 155 45.85 51.04 -92.69
N LEU A 156 46.94 50.28 -92.59
CA LEU A 156 47.05 49.15 -91.68
C LEU A 156 47.14 49.61 -90.22
N GLU A 157 47.86 50.70 -89.94
CA GLU A 157 47.93 51.34 -88.63
C GLU A 157 46.54 51.81 -88.18
N GLU A 158 45.76 52.45 -89.06
CA GLU A 158 44.40 52.87 -88.75
C GLU A 158 43.47 51.68 -88.45
N ARG A 159 43.55 50.61 -89.25
CA ARG A 159 42.79 49.36 -88.99
C ARG A 159 43.24 48.66 -87.71
N ALA A 160 44.53 48.68 -87.41
CA ALA A 160 45.07 48.14 -86.17
C ALA A 160 44.58 48.95 -84.96
N ALA A 161 44.63 50.29 -85.04
CA ALA A 161 44.14 51.19 -84.00
C ALA A 161 42.64 50.98 -83.74
N GLN A 162 41.81 50.88 -84.79
CA GLN A 162 40.38 50.60 -84.63
C GLN A 162 40.10 49.25 -83.95
N ARG A 163 40.89 48.21 -84.28
CA ARG A 163 40.78 46.91 -83.60
C ARG A 163 41.26 46.97 -82.16
N GLU A 164 42.34 47.70 -81.89
CA GLU A 164 42.87 47.89 -80.55
C GLU A 164 41.87 48.66 -79.68
N GLU A 165 41.23 49.70 -80.21
CA GLU A 165 40.14 50.40 -79.53
C GLU A 165 38.91 49.51 -79.28
N ALA A 166 38.55 48.66 -80.25
CA ALA A 166 37.46 47.70 -80.09
C ALA A 166 37.77 46.66 -79.01
N LEU A 167 39.01 46.14 -79.00
CA LEU A 167 39.49 45.20 -77.98
C LEU A 167 39.50 45.85 -76.60
N LYS A 168 40.07 47.06 -76.46
CA LYS A 168 40.06 47.82 -75.20
C LYS A 168 38.64 48.06 -74.68
N LYS A 169 37.69 48.38 -75.56
CA LYS A 169 36.27 48.50 -75.17
C LYS A 169 35.69 47.17 -74.69
N SER A 170 36.01 46.05 -75.34
CA SER A 170 35.56 44.73 -74.91
C SER A 170 36.20 44.29 -73.59
N GLU A 171 37.50 44.55 -73.40
CA GLU A 171 38.23 44.31 -72.15
C GLU A 171 37.60 45.10 -71.01
N LEU A 172 37.36 46.39 -71.21
CA LEU A 172 36.71 47.24 -70.21
C LEU A 172 35.28 46.77 -69.90
N MET A 173 34.52 46.29 -70.88
CA MET A 173 33.19 45.71 -70.62
C MET A 173 33.27 44.43 -69.79
N LEU A 174 34.25 43.56 -70.07
CA LEU A 174 34.49 42.33 -69.30
C LEU A 174 34.95 42.64 -67.88
N GLU A 175 35.81 43.63 -67.69
CA GLU A 175 36.23 44.09 -66.36
C GLU A 175 35.03 44.61 -65.56
N ARG A 176 34.16 45.40 -66.18
CA ARG A 176 32.91 45.89 -65.55
C ARG A 176 31.93 44.76 -65.26
N ASP A 177 31.90 43.70 -66.06
CA ASP A 177 31.09 42.51 -65.77
C ASP A 177 31.69 41.72 -64.60
N ALA A 178 33.01 41.55 -64.54
CA ALA A 178 33.69 40.91 -63.41
C ALA A 178 33.43 41.65 -62.10
N GLU A 179 33.55 42.98 -62.08
CA GLU A 179 33.22 43.80 -60.91
C GLU A 179 31.75 43.62 -60.49
N ARG A 180 30.83 43.54 -61.45
CA ARG A 180 29.40 43.28 -61.18
C ARG A 180 29.17 41.88 -60.62
N PHE A 181 29.87 40.86 -61.11
CA PHE A 181 29.79 39.51 -60.57
C PHE A 181 30.34 39.42 -59.15
N ASP A 182 31.48 40.08 -58.88
CA ASP A 182 32.06 40.13 -57.55
C ASP A 182 31.13 40.86 -56.56
N ALA A 183 30.49 41.95 -57.00
CA ALA A 183 29.46 42.62 -56.21
C ALA A 183 28.25 41.70 -55.95
N PHE A 184 27.78 40.97 -56.96
CA PHE A 184 26.68 40.02 -56.83
C PHE A 184 27.00 38.88 -55.85
N LEU A 185 28.22 38.33 -55.89
CA LEU A 185 28.65 37.29 -54.96
C LEU A 185 28.71 37.81 -53.53
N LYS A 186 29.25 39.02 -53.31
CA LYS A 186 29.25 39.66 -51.99
C LYS A 186 27.83 39.89 -51.47
N GLU A 187 26.94 40.42 -52.28
CA GLU A 187 25.53 40.61 -51.90
C GLU A 187 24.82 39.28 -51.61
N ASN A 188 25.14 38.22 -52.35
CA ASN A 188 24.56 36.90 -52.12
C ASN A 188 25.07 36.30 -50.81
N ASP A 189 26.38 36.34 -50.59
CA ASP A 189 27.01 35.88 -49.35
C ASP A 189 26.47 36.67 -48.15
N GLU A 190 26.32 37.99 -48.27
CA GLU A 190 25.69 38.83 -47.24
C GLU A 190 24.24 38.39 -46.97
N LYS A 191 23.43 38.16 -48.02
CA LYS A 191 22.04 37.67 -47.88
C LYS A 191 21.99 36.28 -47.23
N VAL A 192 22.91 35.38 -47.55
CA VAL A 192 23.01 34.05 -46.94
C VAL A 192 23.39 34.17 -45.46
N GLN A 193 24.36 35.02 -45.13
CA GLN A 193 24.76 35.26 -43.74
C GLN A 193 23.64 35.92 -42.94
N GLU A 194 22.89 36.86 -43.53
CA GLU A 194 21.70 37.42 -42.91
C GLU A 194 20.62 36.36 -42.67
N ALA A 195 20.36 35.48 -43.65
CA ALA A 195 19.41 34.40 -43.51
C ALA A 195 19.83 33.41 -42.40
N LEU A 196 21.12 33.07 -42.32
CA LEU A 196 21.66 32.22 -41.28
C LEU A 196 21.52 32.86 -39.89
N LYS A 197 21.88 34.15 -39.76
CA LYS A 197 21.72 34.89 -38.51
C LYS A 197 20.26 34.97 -38.07
N ARG A 198 19.33 35.22 -39.00
CA ARG A 198 17.89 35.22 -38.71
C ARG A 198 17.43 33.84 -38.23
N ALA A 199 17.83 32.77 -38.92
CA ALA A 199 17.52 31.40 -38.51
C ALA A 199 18.12 31.04 -37.14
N GLU A 200 19.34 31.48 -36.84
CA GLU A 200 19.96 31.27 -35.51
C GLU A 200 19.23 32.04 -34.41
N ILE A 201 18.83 33.29 -34.65
CA ILE A 201 18.06 34.08 -33.69
C ILE A 201 16.71 33.41 -33.40
N GLU A 202 16.00 32.97 -34.45
CA GLU A 202 14.73 32.25 -34.30
C GLU A 202 14.90 30.91 -33.58
N ALA A 203 15.98 30.17 -33.87
CA ALA A 203 16.31 28.92 -33.19
C ALA A 203 16.61 29.13 -31.70
N ARG A 204 17.37 30.19 -31.36
CA ARG A 204 17.63 30.59 -29.96
C ARG A 204 16.34 30.99 -29.26
N ALA A 205 15.51 31.83 -29.87
CA ALA A 205 14.24 32.24 -29.30
C ALA A 205 13.32 31.03 -29.04
N LYS A 206 13.28 30.06 -29.97
CA LYS A 206 12.57 28.79 -29.78
C LYS A 206 13.15 28.00 -28.60
N GLN A 207 14.47 27.89 -28.50
CA GLN A 207 15.13 27.17 -27.41
C GLN A 207 14.83 27.79 -26.04
N ASP A 208 14.87 29.12 -25.94
CA ASP A 208 14.52 29.86 -24.72
C ASP A 208 13.07 29.63 -24.33
N LYS A 209 12.14 29.65 -25.30
CA LYS A 209 10.72 29.33 -25.06
C LYS A 209 10.52 27.88 -24.62
N VAL A 210 11.25 26.93 -25.19
CA VAL A 210 11.20 25.52 -24.75
C VAL A 210 11.76 25.38 -23.32
N ALA A 211 12.80 26.12 -22.95
CA ALA A 211 13.32 26.14 -21.59
C ALA A 211 12.32 26.75 -20.61
N GLU A 212 11.63 27.82 -20.99
CA GLU A 212 10.54 28.44 -20.23
C GLU A 212 9.37 27.47 -20.03
N ILE A 213 8.94 26.78 -21.09
CA ILE A 213 7.90 25.73 -21.02
C ILE A 213 8.31 24.64 -20.03
N LYS A 214 9.56 24.16 -20.07
CA LYS A 214 10.05 23.14 -19.12
C LYS A 214 10.02 23.64 -17.67
N LYS A 215 10.40 24.90 -17.42
CA LYS A 215 10.31 25.52 -16.09
C LYS A 215 8.86 25.64 -15.60
N LEU A 216 7.95 26.07 -16.46
CA LEU A 216 6.53 26.14 -16.13
C LEU A 216 5.94 24.75 -15.88
N GLN A 217 6.33 23.75 -16.67
CA GLN A 217 5.92 22.35 -16.46
C GLN A 217 6.39 21.80 -15.11
N SER A 218 7.63 22.10 -14.70
CA SER A 218 8.12 21.67 -13.37
C SER A 218 7.39 22.39 -12.24
N GLN A 219 7.08 23.68 -12.39
CA GLN A 219 6.27 24.43 -11.43
C GLN A 219 4.84 23.89 -11.34
N ILE A 220 4.20 23.56 -12.46
CA ILE A 220 2.88 22.92 -12.49
C ILE A 220 2.92 21.58 -11.76
N ALA A 221 3.95 20.76 -11.98
CA ALA A 221 4.09 19.48 -11.30
C ALA A 221 4.27 19.66 -9.77
N ALA A 222 5.06 20.65 -9.34
CA ALA A 222 5.22 20.99 -7.93
C ALA A 222 3.90 21.45 -7.30
N LEU A 223 3.20 22.38 -7.94
CA LEU A 223 1.89 22.87 -7.48
C LEU A 223 0.84 21.77 -7.45
N ARG A 224 0.84 20.83 -8.40
CA ARG A 224 -0.04 19.65 -8.38
C ARG A 224 0.27 18.74 -7.20
N SER A 225 1.56 18.48 -6.93
CA SER A 225 1.94 17.69 -5.75
C SER A 225 1.54 18.38 -4.45
N GLU A 226 1.67 19.70 -4.37
CA GLU A 226 1.22 20.47 -3.21
C GLU A 226 -0.30 20.47 -3.09
N LEU A 227 -1.03 20.67 -4.18
CA LEU A 227 -2.48 20.57 -4.22
C LEU A 227 -2.95 19.21 -3.72
N ASN A 228 -2.40 18.11 -4.22
CA ASN A 228 -2.75 16.77 -3.75
C ASN A 228 -2.48 16.59 -2.26
N LYS A 229 -1.36 17.11 -1.72
CA LYS A 229 -1.09 17.07 -0.27
C LYS A 229 -2.13 17.86 0.51
N GLN A 230 -2.51 19.03 0.03
CA GLN A 230 -3.55 19.83 0.67
C GLN A 230 -4.92 19.16 0.57
N GLU A 231 -5.24 18.51 -0.55
CA GLU A 231 -6.47 17.72 -0.72
C GLU A 231 -6.52 16.53 0.25
N GLU A 232 -5.42 15.78 0.39
CA GLU A 232 -5.30 14.70 1.38
C GLU A 232 -5.50 15.23 2.82
N LEU A 233 -4.83 16.33 3.17
CA LEU A 233 -5.00 16.97 4.48
C LEU A 233 -6.43 17.47 4.70
N LEU A 234 -7.08 17.98 3.66
CA LEU A 234 -8.45 18.47 3.70
C LEU A 234 -9.42 17.29 3.88
N ASP A 235 -9.20 16.18 3.18
CA ASP A 235 -9.99 14.96 3.35
C ASP A 235 -9.81 14.37 4.76
N ASP A 236 -8.60 14.40 5.33
CA ASP A 236 -8.39 14.03 6.72
C ASP A 236 -9.10 14.98 7.69
N CYS A 237 -9.04 16.30 7.45
CA CYS A 237 -9.80 17.28 8.24
C CYS A 237 -11.31 17.06 8.10
N ARG A 238 -11.83 16.66 6.93
CA ARG A 238 -13.24 16.31 6.72
C ARG A 238 -13.62 15.04 7.47
N ARG A 239 -12.74 14.02 7.49
CA ARG A 239 -12.95 12.80 8.29
C ARG A 239 -12.99 13.13 9.78
N TYR A 240 -12.04 13.92 10.27
CA TYR A 240 -12.02 14.38 11.65
C TYR A 240 -13.25 15.23 11.98
N LYS A 241 -13.65 16.15 11.08
CA LYS A 241 -14.89 16.91 11.22
C LYS A 241 -16.09 15.97 11.33
N GLY A 242 -16.25 15.02 10.41
CA GLY A 242 -17.35 14.05 10.44
C GLY A 242 -17.39 13.23 11.73
N PHE A 243 -16.23 12.77 12.19
CA PHE A 243 -16.10 12.08 13.47
C PHE A 243 -16.49 12.97 14.66
N LEU A 244 -16.02 14.22 14.70
CA LEU A 244 -16.38 15.18 15.74
C LEU A 244 -17.88 15.52 15.70
N HIS A 245 -18.50 15.62 14.51
CA HIS A 245 -19.94 15.82 14.40
C HIS A 245 -20.73 14.63 14.95
N ALA A 246 -20.26 13.40 14.73
CA ALA A 246 -20.91 12.20 15.26
C ALA A 246 -20.85 12.11 16.79
N LEU A 247 -19.78 12.65 17.40
CA LEU A 247 -19.62 12.70 18.86
C LEU A 247 -20.25 13.94 19.50
N THR A 248 -20.51 14.99 18.72
CA THR A 248 -21.11 16.22 19.23
C THR A 248 -22.60 15.98 19.48
N PRO A 249 -23.12 16.31 20.67
CA PRO A 249 -24.54 16.16 20.95
C PRO A 249 -25.43 16.97 19.99
N ASN A 250 -26.56 16.38 19.57
CA ASN A 250 -27.51 17.03 18.67
C ASN A 250 -28.14 18.31 19.26
N GLU A 251 -28.18 18.43 20.58
CA GLU A 251 -28.65 19.63 21.27
C GLU A 251 -27.78 20.84 20.94
N TRP A 252 -26.47 20.63 20.85
CA TRP A 252 -25.54 21.69 20.49
C TRP A 252 -25.75 22.18 19.06
N PHE A 253 -26.03 21.28 18.10
CA PHE A 253 -26.36 21.68 16.72
C PHE A 253 -27.64 22.52 16.67
N LYS A 254 -28.69 22.14 17.41
CA LYS A 254 -29.94 22.90 17.48
C LYS A 254 -29.71 24.31 18.03
N GLU A 255 -28.94 24.45 19.11
CA GLU A 255 -28.62 25.77 19.67
C GLU A 255 -27.87 26.67 18.67
N GLN A 256 -26.96 26.10 17.87
CA GLN A 256 -26.23 26.85 16.85
C GLN A 256 -27.12 27.22 15.66
N GLU A 257 -28.00 26.32 15.23
CA GLU A 257 -29.00 26.59 14.21
C GLU A 257 -29.95 27.72 14.64
N GLU A 258 -30.41 27.72 15.89
CA GLU A 258 -31.23 28.81 16.43
C GLU A 258 -30.47 30.14 16.45
N LYS A 259 -29.20 30.15 16.85
CA LYS A 259 -28.36 31.37 16.81
C LYS A 259 -28.21 31.88 15.38
N ARG A 260 -28.00 31.00 14.41
CA ARG A 260 -27.95 31.36 12.98
C ARG A 260 -29.25 31.96 12.50
N GLN A 261 -30.37 31.32 12.82
CA GLN A 261 -31.70 31.82 12.48
C GLN A 261 -31.92 33.20 13.07
N ARG A 262 -31.56 33.44 14.33
CA ARG A 262 -31.65 34.77 14.96
C ARG A 262 -30.80 35.83 14.23
N ILE A 263 -29.60 35.50 13.79
CA ILE A 263 -28.74 36.44 13.03
C ILE A 263 -29.37 36.76 11.68
N ILE A 264 -29.83 35.73 10.94
CA ILE A 264 -30.50 35.90 9.65
C ILE A 264 -31.78 36.72 9.84
N GLU A 265 -32.60 36.40 10.84
CA GLU A 265 -33.84 37.11 11.16
C GLU A 265 -33.56 38.57 11.52
N ALA A 266 -32.56 38.86 12.35
CA ALA A 266 -32.17 40.22 12.69
C ALA A 266 -31.68 41.00 11.46
N ARG A 267 -30.91 40.37 10.56
CA ARG A 267 -30.49 40.98 9.29
C ARG A 267 -31.68 41.27 8.37
N MET A 268 -32.59 40.31 8.24
CA MET A 268 -33.81 40.47 7.43
C MET A 268 -34.75 41.52 8.04
N ALA A 269 -34.84 41.61 9.36
CA ALA A 269 -35.59 42.65 10.06
C ALA A 269 -35.02 44.04 9.75
N ARG A 270 -33.70 44.22 9.86
CA ARG A 270 -33.05 45.50 9.50
C ARG A 270 -33.31 45.91 8.05
N TRP A 271 -33.26 44.95 7.12
CA TRP A 271 -33.59 45.24 5.72
C TRP A 271 -35.06 45.61 5.52
N ARG A 272 -35.99 44.95 6.24
CA ARG A 272 -37.40 45.32 6.23
C ARG A 272 -37.58 46.74 6.76
N ASP A 273 -36.95 47.08 7.87
CA ASP A 273 -37.00 48.43 8.45
C ASP A 273 -36.47 49.48 7.46
N GLU A 274 -35.35 49.20 6.78
CA GLU A 274 -34.80 50.08 5.75
C GLU A 274 -35.75 50.25 4.55
N CYS A 275 -36.39 49.18 4.09
CA CYS A 275 -37.41 49.23 3.04
C CYS A 275 -38.63 50.04 3.48
N GLU A 276 -39.12 49.84 4.70
CA GLU A 276 -40.25 50.55 5.27
C GLU A 276 -39.97 52.05 5.41
N VAL A 277 -38.76 52.44 5.85
CA VAL A 277 -38.34 53.84 5.92
C VAL A 277 -38.30 54.49 4.54
N LEU A 278 -37.82 53.77 3.52
CA LEU A 278 -37.78 54.27 2.15
C LEU A 278 -39.18 54.44 1.56
N GLU A 279 -40.07 53.47 1.77
CA GLU A 279 -41.47 53.58 1.35
C GLU A 279 -42.20 54.71 2.11
N ALA A 280 -41.95 54.87 3.41
CA ALA A 280 -42.47 55.99 4.19
C ALA A 280 -41.96 57.35 3.64
N ARG A 281 -40.69 57.45 3.23
CA ARG A 281 -40.14 58.65 2.59
C ARG A 281 -40.81 58.96 1.25
N LYS A 282 -41.10 57.94 0.43
CA LYS A 282 -41.84 58.11 -0.83
C LYS A 282 -43.26 58.59 -0.58
N VAL A 283 -43.96 57.97 0.37
CA VAL A 283 -45.33 58.37 0.75
C VAL A 283 -45.36 59.80 1.30
N ALA A 284 -44.42 60.17 2.18
CA ALA A 284 -44.32 61.52 2.73
C ALA A 284 -44.02 62.57 1.64
N ALA A 285 -43.16 62.27 0.67
CA ALA A 285 -42.89 63.16 -0.46
C ALA A 285 -44.13 63.37 -1.33
N ARG A 286 -44.88 62.31 -1.62
CA ARG A 286 -46.17 62.36 -2.34
C ARG A 286 -47.21 63.21 -1.58
N GLN A 287 -47.36 62.98 -0.28
CA GLN A 287 -48.28 63.76 0.56
C GLN A 287 -47.90 65.24 0.60
N LYS A 288 -46.60 65.56 0.70
CA LYS A 288 -46.11 66.93 0.70
C LYS A 288 -46.36 67.64 -0.64
N ARG A 289 -46.25 66.94 -1.78
CA ARG A 289 -46.67 67.49 -3.07
C ARG A 289 -48.15 67.82 -3.07
N VAL A 290 -49.01 66.88 -2.65
CA VAL A 290 -50.47 67.08 -2.65
C VAL A 290 -50.86 68.28 -1.78
N GLN A 291 -50.27 68.42 -0.59
CA GLN A 291 -50.51 69.57 0.29
C GLN A 291 -50.10 70.90 -0.37
N LEU A 292 -48.96 70.94 -1.06
CA LEU A 292 -48.50 72.17 -1.75
C LEU A 292 -49.32 72.47 -3.00
N GLU A 293 -49.85 71.45 -3.67
CA GLU A 293 -50.77 71.59 -4.81
C GLU A 293 -52.10 72.20 -4.36
N GLU A 294 -52.62 71.76 -3.21
CA GLU A 294 -53.77 72.37 -2.54
C GLU A 294 -53.50 73.82 -2.11
N GLN A 295 -52.30 74.14 -1.62
CA GLN A 295 -51.92 75.52 -1.26
C GLN A 295 -51.85 76.44 -2.48
N VAL A 296 -51.34 75.96 -3.63
CA VAL A 296 -51.37 76.70 -4.90
C VAL A 296 -52.81 76.98 -5.34
N ALA A 297 -53.70 75.98 -5.22
CA ALA A 297 -55.10 76.13 -5.57
C ALA A 297 -55.86 77.11 -4.67
N ASN A 298 -55.46 77.23 -3.40
CA ASN A 298 -56.09 78.10 -2.40
C ASN A 298 -55.46 79.50 -2.27
N ALA A 299 -54.41 79.82 -3.03
CA ALA A 299 -53.72 81.11 -2.98
C ALA A 299 -54.60 82.26 -3.51
N ARG A 300 -54.71 83.37 -2.77
CA ARG A 300 -55.57 84.51 -3.12
C ARG A 300 -54.79 85.72 -3.65
N SER A 301 -53.50 85.83 -3.34
CA SER A 301 -52.60 86.88 -3.82
C SER A 301 -51.62 86.35 -4.87
N GLN A 302 -51.22 87.21 -5.83
CA GLN A 302 -50.22 86.86 -6.86
C GLN A 302 -48.88 86.47 -6.26
N GLN A 303 -48.46 87.14 -5.17
CA GLN A 303 -47.19 86.83 -4.50
C GLN A 303 -47.23 85.47 -3.78
N GLU A 304 -48.37 85.12 -3.19
CA GLU A 304 -48.58 83.82 -2.53
C GLU A 304 -48.58 82.68 -3.56
N TYR A 305 -49.19 82.91 -4.72
CA TYR A 305 -49.20 81.97 -5.83
C TYR A 305 -47.78 81.68 -6.34
N GLU A 306 -46.97 82.72 -6.59
CA GLU A 306 -45.58 82.53 -7.06
C GLU A 306 -44.69 81.78 -6.06
N GLN A 307 -44.89 82.02 -4.75
CA GLN A 307 -44.16 81.30 -3.70
C GLN A 307 -44.60 79.84 -3.59
N ALA A 308 -45.91 79.58 -3.62
CA ALA A 308 -46.48 78.24 -3.58
C ALA A 308 -46.12 77.44 -4.83
N GLU A 309 -46.05 78.06 -6.01
CA GLU A 309 -45.65 77.41 -7.26
C GLU A 309 -44.17 76.98 -7.24
N LYS A 310 -43.29 77.82 -6.68
CA LYS A 310 -41.87 77.46 -6.47
C LYS A 310 -41.74 76.28 -5.49
N ALA A 311 -42.46 76.34 -4.37
CA ALA A 311 -42.48 75.25 -3.38
C ALA A 311 -43.06 73.95 -3.97
N LEU A 312 -44.09 74.02 -4.81
CA LEU A 312 -44.66 72.87 -5.51
C LEU A 312 -43.68 72.29 -6.54
N LYS A 313 -42.94 73.13 -7.28
CA LYS A 313 -41.87 72.69 -8.19
C LYS A 313 -40.75 71.99 -7.44
N GLU A 314 -40.36 72.49 -6.28
CA GLU A 314 -39.37 71.85 -5.40
C GLU A 314 -39.88 70.53 -4.83
N ALA A 315 -41.14 70.45 -4.40
CA ALA A 315 -41.75 69.22 -3.91
C ALA A 315 -41.93 68.16 -5.01
N LYS A 316 -42.30 68.55 -6.24
CA LYS A 316 -42.33 67.66 -7.41
C LYS A 316 -40.94 67.11 -7.74
N ARG A 317 -39.90 67.93 -7.63
CA ARG A 317 -38.50 67.47 -7.79
C ARG A 317 -38.11 66.48 -6.68
N ALA A 318 -38.46 66.78 -5.43
CA ALA A 318 -38.18 65.90 -4.30
C ALA A 318 -38.96 64.57 -4.34
N GLU A 319 -40.19 64.57 -4.88
CA GLU A 319 -40.96 63.34 -5.13
C GLU A 319 -40.30 62.48 -6.21
N ILE A 320 -39.92 63.07 -7.35
CA ILE A 320 -39.18 62.35 -8.40
C ILE A 320 -37.86 61.78 -7.84
N GLU A 321 -37.13 62.57 -7.06
CA GLU A 321 -35.90 62.12 -6.41
C GLU A 321 -36.16 60.94 -5.47
N ALA A 322 -37.20 61.00 -4.62
CA ALA A 322 -37.56 59.90 -3.73
C ALA A 322 -38.06 58.64 -4.47
N GLU A 323 -38.79 58.80 -5.57
CA GLU A 323 -39.31 57.72 -6.42
C GLU A 323 -38.18 57.01 -7.19
N THR A 324 -37.14 57.76 -7.58
CA THR A 324 -35.95 57.20 -8.25
C THR A 324 -35.07 56.35 -7.34
N LEU A 325 -35.21 56.47 -6.01
CA LEU A 325 -34.49 55.63 -5.06
C LEU A 325 -35.04 54.20 -5.12
N ARG A 326 -34.17 53.28 -5.56
CA ARG A 326 -34.45 51.85 -5.58
C ARG A 326 -34.33 51.28 -4.16
N PRO A 327 -35.20 50.34 -3.75
CA PRO A 327 -35.03 49.64 -2.48
C PRO A 327 -33.66 48.95 -2.41
N PRO A 328 -33.11 48.78 -1.19
CA PRO A 328 -31.84 48.08 -0.99
C PRO A 328 -32.00 46.63 -1.45
N ARG A 329 -30.93 46.08 -2.02
CA ARG A 329 -30.92 44.68 -2.46
C ARG A 329 -31.20 43.77 -1.25
N GLU A 330 -32.07 42.77 -1.44
CA GLU A 330 -32.35 41.78 -0.40
C GLU A 330 -31.03 41.16 0.10
N PRO A 331 -30.79 41.14 1.42
CA PRO A 331 -29.60 40.54 1.99
C PRO A 331 -29.58 39.04 1.67
N SER A 332 -28.39 38.50 1.43
CA SER A 332 -28.27 37.05 1.30
C SER A 332 -28.66 36.38 2.61
N LYS A 333 -29.41 35.28 2.50
CA LYS A 333 -29.70 34.35 3.60
C LYS A 333 -28.47 33.53 3.99
N GLU A 334 -27.43 33.55 3.17
CA GLU A 334 -26.14 32.99 3.49
C GLU A 334 -25.42 33.94 4.46
N LEU A 335 -25.01 33.43 5.62
CA LEU A 335 -24.15 34.16 6.54
C LEU A 335 -22.79 34.43 5.86
N THR A 336 -22.00 35.39 6.32
CA THR A 336 -20.61 35.57 5.83
C THR A 336 -19.68 34.57 6.51
N GLU A 337 -18.54 34.20 5.92
CA GLU A 337 -17.61 33.20 6.50
C GLU A 337 -17.22 33.51 7.95
N GLU A 338 -17.15 34.79 8.31
CA GLU A 338 -16.89 35.29 9.66
C GLU A 338 -18.06 35.01 10.65
N GLU A 339 -19.29 35.04 10.16
CA GLU A 339 -20.51 34.70 10.92
C GLU A 339 -20.82 33.19 10.88
N TRP A 340 -20.26 32.46 9.90
CA TRP A 340 -20.31 31.00 9.78
C TRP A 340 -19.31 30.28 10.68
N SER A 341 -18.40 30.98 11.35
CA SER A 341 -17.43 30.37 12.27
C SER A 341 -18.18 29.74 13.44
N GLU A 342 -18.72 28.54 13.21
CA GLU A 342 -19.27 27.67 14.24
C GLU A 342 -18.14 27.38 15.21
N PRO A 343 -18.23 27.88 16.45
CA PRO A 343 -17.27 27.49 17.46
C PRO A 343 -17.34 25.96 17.56
N MET A 344 -16.23 25.22 17.45
CA MET A 344 -16.32 23.78 17.61
C MET A 344 -16.74 23.44 19.05
N TYR A 345 -17.58 22.42 19.22
CA TYR A 345 -17.97 21.93 20.55
C TYR A 345 -16.74 21.51 21.37
N PHE A 346 -15.83 20.78 20.73
CA PHE A 346 -14.56 20.38 21.31
C PHE A 346 -13.50 21.47 21.08
N THR A 347 -13.14 22.18 22.15
CA THR A 347 -12.11 23.24 22.11
C THR A 347 -10.75 22.74 22.59
N ARG A 348 -10.74 21.69 23.42
CA ARG A 348 -9.51 21.09 23.94
C ARG A 348 -9.47 19.59 23.61
N PRO A 349 -8.34 19.05 23.12
CA PRO A 349 -8.22 17.61 22.83
C PRO A 349 -8.55 16.69 24.01
N ARG A 350 -8.32 17.17 25.25
CA ARG A 350 -8.64 16.42 26.48
C ARG A 350 -10.13 16.12 26.65
N GLN A 351 -11.02 16.98 26.17
CA GLN A 351 -12.47 16.78 26.28
C GLN A 351 -12.93 15.52 25.55
N LEU A 352 -12.31 15.23 24.40
CA LEU A 352 -12.61 14.02 23.65
C LEU A 352 -12.18 12.75 24.41
N LEU A 353 -10.99 12.78 25.03
CA LEU A 353 -10.50 11.68 25.86
C LEU A 353 -11.40 11.47 27.09
N GLU A 354 -11.92 12.55 27.67
CA GLU A 354 -12.86 12.49 28.79
C GLU A 354 -14.18 11.86 28.38
N VAL A 355 -14.73 12.20 27.20
CA VAL A 355 -15.92 11.53 26.66
C VAL A 355 -15.67 10.03 26.43
N PHE A 356 -14.49 9.66 25.93
CA PHE A 356 -14.13 8.25 25.79
C PHE A 356 -14.00 7.54 27.14
N ALA A 357 -13.34 8.16 28.12
CA ALA A 357 -13.25 7.62 29.47
C ALA A 357 -14.64 7.43 30.10
N GLN A 358 -15.55 8.41 29.93
CA GLN A 358 -16.93 8.29 30.39
C GLN A 358 -17.70 7.17 29.68
N LEU A 359 -17.52 7.01 28.37
CA LEU A 359 -18.12 5.90 27.62
C LEU A 359 -17.53 4.54 28.05
N GLU A 360 -16.24 4.47 28.35
CA GLU A 360 -15.58 3.28 28.89
C GLU A 360 -16.13 2.94 30.28
N GLU A 361 -16.26 3.92 31.17
CA GLU A 361 -16.88 3.75 32.50
C GLU A 361 -18.34 3.31 32.40
N GLN A 362 -19.12 3.91 31.50
CA GLN A 362 -20.51 3.51 31.25
C GLN A 362 -20.61 2.09 30.69
N ASN A 363 -19.76 1.72 29.72
CA ASN A 363 -19.73 0.37 29.18
C ASN A 363 -19.32 -0.65 30.25
N LEU A 364 -18.33 -0.32 31.07
CA LEU A 364 -17.90 -1.18 32.18
C LEU A 364 -19.03 -1.34 33.20
N PHE A 365 -19.73 -0.27 33.53
CA PHE A 365 -20.90 -0.29 34.41
C PHE A 365 -22.04 -1.16 33.83
N LEU A 366 -22.32 -1.05 32.53
CA LEU A 366 -23.32 -1.88 31.85
C LEU A 366 -22.93 -3.36 31.85
N ILE A 367 -21.65 -3.67 31.64
CA ILE A 367 -21.13 -5.04 31.70
C ILE A 367 -21.28 -5.60 33.12
N GLN A 368 -20.92 -4.82 34.14
CA GLN A 368 -21.06 -5.23 35.53
C GLN A 368 -22.53 -5.47 35.88
N ASN A 369 -23.43 -4.57 35.48
CA ASN A 369 -24.86 -4.75 35.71
C ASN A 369 -25.41 -5.99 34.96
N ALA A 370 -24.98 -6.21 33.71
CA ALA A 370 -25.34 -7.41 32.97
C ALA A 370 -24.88 -8.69 33.71
N GLN A 371 -23.63 -8.71 34.20
CA GLN A 371 -23.11 -9.82 35.01
C GLN A 371 -23.90 -10.02 36.30
N GLU A 372 -24.19 -8.96 37.06
CA GLU A 372 -24.99 -9.03 38.28
C GLU A 372 -26.41 -9.56 37.99
N THR A 373 -27.02 -9.12 36.88
CA THR A 373 -28.34 -9.64 36.46
C THR A 373 -28.28 -11.09 36.00
N ASP A 374 -27.21 -11.51 35.33
CA ASP A 374 -26.99 -12.88 34.90
C ASP A 374 -26.78 -13.80 36.11
N GLU A 375 -25.95 -13.40 37.08
CA GLU A 375 -25.75 -14.11 38.34
C GLU A 375 -27.05 -14.23 39.14
N ALA A 376 -27.84 -13.16 39.23
CA ALA A 376 -29.15 -13.19 39.88
C ALA A 376 -30.11 -14.17 39.18
N LEU A 377 -30.07 -14.20 37.85
CA LEU A 377 -30.89 -15.10 37.04
C LEU A 377 -30.44 -16.56 37.16
N GLU A 378 -29.14 -16.83 37.22
CA GLU A 378 -28.59 -18.15 37.51
C GLU A 378 -28.97 -18.62 38.92
N GLY A 379 -28.85 -17.76 39.92
CA GLY A 379 -29.30 -18.04 41.29
C GLY A 379 -30.80 -18.32 41.36
N MET A 380 -31.62 -17.60 40.59
CA MET A 380 -33.06 -17.87 40.50
C MET A 380 -33.36 -19.20 39.79
N LYS A 381 -32.64 -19.52 38.71
CA LYS A 381 -32.75 -20.81 38.01
C LYS A 381 -32.37 -21.98 38.92
N GLN A 382 -31.30 -21.84 39.70
CA GLN A 382 -30.88 -22.87 40.66
C GLN A 382 -31.95 -23.08 41.74
N LYS A 383 -32.43 -22.00 42.38
CA LYS A 383 -33.53 -22.09 43.36
C LYS A 383 -34.79 -22.71 42.78
N PHE A 384 -35.10 -22.41 41.52
CA PHE A 384 -36.23 -23.01 40.83
C PHE A 384 -36.02 -24.51 40.59
N ALA A 385 -34.82 -24.92 40.17
CA ALA A 385 -34.47 -26.34 40.00
C ALA A 385 -34.54 -27.11 41.32
N GLU A 386 -33.95 -26.58 42.39
CA GLU A 386 -34.01 -27.16 43.74
C GLU A 386 -35.45 -27.26 44.25
N THR A 387 -36.26 -26.22 44.06
CA THR A 387 -37.67 -26.24 44.45
C THR A 387 -38.45 -27.26 43.64
N ARG A 388 -38.19 -27.37 42.32
CA ARG A 388 -38.82 -28.35 41.44
C ARG A 388 -38.47 -29.78 41.85
N GLU A 389 -37.22 -30.04 42.21
CA GLU A 389 -36.76 -31.35 42.70
C GLU A 389 -37.40 -31.69 44.05
N ARG A 390 -37.42 -30.73 45.00
CA ARG A 390 -38.09 -30.92 46.30
C ARG A 390 -39.58 -31.21 46.13
N MET A 391 -40.27 -30.39 45.35
CA MET A 391 -41.69 -30.58 45.03
C MET A 391 -41.91 -31.93 44.32
N GLY A 392 -41.00 -32.33 43.43
CA GLY A 392 -41.00 -33.64 42.76
C GLY A 392 -40.93 -34.80 43.75
N ARG A 393 -39.94 -34.77 44.66
CA ARG A 393 -39.81 -35.76 45.75
C ARG A 393 -41.03 -35.79 46.66
N GLU A 394 -41.59 -34.64 47.01
CA GLU A 394 -42.82 -34.55 47.80
C GLU A 394 -44.01 -35.16 47.05
N THR A 395 -44.18 -34.88 45.76
CA THR A 395 -45.22 -35.50 44.94
C THR A 395 -45.05 -37.02 44.80
N ASP A 396 -43.83 -37.51 44.60
CA ASP A 396 -43.54 -38.94 44.50
C ASP A 396 -43.80 -39.65 45.85
N ALA A 397 -43.41 -39.03 46.96
CA ALA A 397 -43.69 -39.54 48.30
C ALA A 397 -45.20 -39.60 48.58
N LEU A 398 -45.95 -38.54 48.24
CA LEU A 398 -47.40 -38.53 48.36
C LEU A 398 -48.05 -39.58 47.45
N GLN A 399 -47.54 -39.77 46.24
CA GLN A 399 -48.03 -40.78 45.31
C GLN A 399 -47.78 -42.20 45.85
N ALA A 400 -46.63 -42.46 46.45
CA ALA A 400 -46.29 -43.72 47.10
C ALA A 400 -47.16 -43.98 48.34
N GLN A 401 -47.47 -42.94 49.13
CA GLN A 401 -48.42 -43.04 50.23
C GLN A 401 -49.84 -43.37 49.72
N ILE A 402 -50.27 -42.71 48.64
CA ILE A 402 -51.57 -42.99 48.01
C ILE A 402 -51.62 -44.43 47.49
N SER A 403 -50.56 -44.94 46.85
CA SER A 403 -50.53 -46.34 46.37
C SER A 403 -50.53 -47.32 47.53
N ALA A 404 -49.75 -47.10 48.58
CA ALA A 404 -49.74 -47.95 49.77
C ALA A 404 -51.10 -47.96 50.48
N LEU A 405 -51.76 -46.80 50.62
CA LEU A 405 -53.11 -46.71 51.17
C LEU A 405 -54.13 -47.43 50.28
N LYS A 406 -54.04 -47.29 48.96
CA LYS A 406 -54.91 -48.04 48.01
C LYS A 406 -54.70 -49.54 48.13
N GLU A 407 -53.47 -50.01 48.26
CA GLU A 407 -53.15 -51.43 48.48
C GLU A 407 -53.68 -51.93 49.82
N SER A 408 -53.51 -51.14 50.90
CA SER A 408 -54.07 -51.47 52.22
C SER A 408 -55.59 -51.51 52.21
N ILE A 409 -56.25 -50.56 51.55
CA ILE A 409 -57.71 -50.56 51.37
C ILE A 409 -58.13 -51.81 50.58
N ALA A 410 -57.46 -52.13 49.48
CA ALA A 410 -57.77 -53.31 48.68
C ALA A 410 -57.57 -54.62 49.47
N ALA A 411 -56.52 -54.71 50.29
CA ALA A 411 -56.27 -55.86 51.16
C ALA A 411 -57.35 -56.00 52.24
N GLU A 412 -57.75 -54.90 52.87
CA GLU A 412 -58.79 -54.89 53.90
C GLU A 412 -60.18 -55.15 53.29
N GLU A 413 -60.46 -54.63 52.09
CA GLU A 413 -61.67 -54.96 51.32
C GLU A 413 -61.69 -56.45 50.94
N ALA A 414 -60.58 -57.03 50.48
CA ALA A 414 -60.48 -58.45 50.16
C ALA A 414 -60.67 -59.32 51.41
N LYS A 415 -60.09 -58.92 52.56
CA LYS A 415 -60.27 -59.58 53.85
C LYS A 415 -61.71 -59.46 54.35
N SER A 416 -62.33 -58.29 54.21
CA SER A 416 -63.75 -58.04 54.52
C SER A 416 -64.67 -58.88 53.64
N GLN A 417 -64.36 -58.99 52.34
CA GLN A 417 -65.08 -59.86 51.41
C GLN A 417 -64.91 -61.34 51.76
N ALA A 418 -63.69 -61.79 52.07
CA ALA A 418 -63.40 -63.16 52.50
C ALA A 418 -64.10 -63.51 53.82
N LEU A 419 -64.10 -62.59 54.80
CA LEU A 419 -64.85 -62.75 56.04
C LEU A 419 -66.35 -62.73 55.81
N ARG A 420 -66.87 -61.90 54.90
CA ARG A 420 -68.29 -61.93 54.51
C ARG A 420 -68.67 -63.24 53.81
N GLN A 421 -67.78 -63.79 52.98
CA GLN A 421 -67.97 -65.12 52.37
C GLN A 421 -67.93 -66.21 53.44
N ARG A 422 -66.94 -66.21 54.33
CA ARG A 422 -66.83 -67.15 55.44
C ARG A 422 -67.96 -67.00 56.47
N ALA A 423 -68.52 -65.81 56.66
CA ALA A 423 -69.70 -65.61 57.50
C ALA A 423 -70.97 -66.12 56.79
N ARG A 424 -71.06 -65.99 55.45
CA ARG A 424 -72.11 -66.64 54.65
C ARG A 424 -71.99 -68.17 54.66
N GLU A 425 -70.77 -68.70 54.61
CA GLU A 425 -70.48 -70.14 54.66
C GLU A 425 -70.61 -70.70 56.08
N GLY A 426 -70.16 -69.97 57.09
CA GLY A 426 -70.32 -70.30 58.51
C GLY A 426 -71.77 -70.17 58.99
N ALA A 427 -72.57 -69.27 58.41
CA ALA A 427 -74.03 -69.31 58.56
C ALA A 427 -74.66 -70.53 57.87
N ARG A 428 -73.95 -71.17 56.93
CA ARG A 428 -74.34 -72.43 56.27
C ARG A 428 -73.85 -73.68 57.04
N GLU A 429 -72.84 -73.55 57.92
CA GLU A 429 -72.22 -74.62 58.72
C GLU A 429 -72.37 -74.49 60.26
N GLY A 430 -73.23 -73.58 60.73
CA GLY A 430 -73.49 -73.36 62.17
C GLY A 430 -74.32 -74.43 62.87
N MET A 431 -73.86 -75.69 62.90
CA MET A 431 -74.36 -76.74 63.80
C MET A 431 -73.22 -77.68 64.23
N SER A 432 -72.91 -77.70 65.54
CA SER A 432 -71.86 -78.48 66.27
C SER A 432 -70.43 -77.88 66.21
N GLY A 433 -69.59 -77.86 67.25
CA GLY A 433 -69.61 -78.37 68.62
C GLY A 433 -68.20 -78.21 69.23
N ALA A 434 -68.10 -78.07 70.55
CA ALA A 434 -66.95 -77.61 71.34
C ALA A 434 -65.69 -78.52 71.37
N THR A 435 -64.50 -77.94 71.64
CA THR A 435 -63.37 -78.51 72.45
C THR A 435 -62.12 -77.59 72.49
N SER A 436 -61.75 -77.03 73.66
CA SER A 436 -60.38 -76.54 73.96
C SER A 436 -60.20 -76.15 75.45
N ALA A 437 -59.96 -77.11 76.35
CA ALA A 437 -59.68 -76.84 77.78
C ALA A 437 -58.33 -77.38 78.31
N ALA A 438 -57.60 -78.17 77.51
CA ALA A 438 -56.29 -78.75 77.88
C ALA A 438 -55.10 -77.77 78.04
N PRO A 439 -54.99 -76.60 77.37
CA PRO A 439 -53.76 -75.79 77.41
C PRO A 439 -53.58 -74.96 78.69
N LEU A 440 -54.59 -74.88 79.57
CA LEU A 440 -54.55 -74.03 80.76
C LEU A 440 -53.76 -74.64 81.93
N GLU A 441 -53.77 -75.97 82.05
CA GLU A 441 -53.19 -76.67 83.20
C GLU A 441 -51.66 -76.79 83.07
N GLU A 442 -51.15 -77.06 81.86
CA GLU A 442 -49.72 -77.04 81.54
C GLU A 442 -49.09 -75.65 81.79
N LEU A 443 -49.81 -74.59 81.43
CA LEU A 443 -49.38 -73.22 81.64
C LEU A 443 -49.23 -72.90 83.14
N SER A 444 -50.16 -73.38 83.98
CA SER A 444 -50.12 -73.17 85.43
C SER A 444 -48.87 -73.76 86.08
N ASN A 445 -48.43 -74.93 85.63
CA ASN A 445 -47.24 -75.60 86.14
C ASN A 445 -45.95 -74.88 85.71
N LYS A 446 -45.92 -74.38 84.47
CA LYS A 446 -44.77 -73.60 83.97
C LYS A 446 -44.61 -72.28 84.71
N VAL A 447 -45.72 -71.59 85.01
CA VAL A 447 -45.71 -70.37 85.82
C VAL A 447 -45.17 -70.63 87.22
N ARG A 448 -45.55 -71.75 87.85
CA ARG A 448 -45.01 -72.16 89.16
C ARG A 448 -43.52 -72.46 89.12
N GLU A 449 -43.02 -73.09 88.06
CA GLU A 449 -41.58 -73.35 87.86
C GLU A 449 -40.78 -72.05 87.83
N VAL A 450 -41.24 -71.07 87.04
CA VAL A 450 -40.59 -69.75 86.93
C VAL A 450 -40.68 -68.97 88.25
N TYR A 451 -41.81 -69.05 88.96
CA TYR A 451 -41.99 -68.41 90.26
C TYR A 451 -40.95 -68.86 91.29
N ILE A 452 -40.65 -70.16 91.34
CA ILE A 452 -39.61 -70.71 92.23
C ILE A 452 -38.21 -70.28 91.76
N GLN A 453 -37.92 -70.32 90.45
CA GLN A 453 -36.62 -69.89 89.91
C GLN A 453 -36.35 -68.40 90.16
N CYS A 454 -37.38 -67.56 90.19
CA CYS A 454 -37.28 -66.15 90.57
C CYS A 454 -36.97 -65.94 92.06
N GLY A 455 -36.86 -66.99 92.88
CA GLY A 455 -36.44 -66.90 94.29
C GLY A 455 -37.56 -66.58 95.28
N PHE A 456 -38.82 -66.87 94.92
CA PHE A 456 -39.96 -66.77 95.83
C PHE A 456 -40.22 -68.11 96.55
N GLU A 457 -40.68 -68.07 97.80
CA GLU A 457 -41.07 -69.26 98.56
C GLU A 457 -42.40 -69.84 98.03
N SER A 458 -42.49 -71.17 97.90
CA SER A 458 -43.65 -71.83 97.30
C SER A 458 -44.78 -72.04 98.31
N ASP A 459 -45.67 -71.07 98.44
CA ASP A 459 -46.91 -71.23 99.21
C ASP A 459 -48.06 -71.71 98.31
N ALA A 460 -48.75 -72.78 98.73
CA ALA A 460 -49.89 -73.36 98.00
C ALA A 460 -51.13 -72.45 97.94
N SER A 461 -51.13 -71.33 98.69
CA SER A 461 -52.20 -70.33 98.73
C SER A 461 -52.12 -69.30 97.59
N VAL A 462 -51.00 -69.24 96.86
CA VAL A 462 -50.79 -68.25 95.79
C VAL A 462 -51.34 -68.80 94.48
N GLY A 463 -52.36 -68.14 93.93
CA GLY A 463 -52.94 -68.49 92.62
C GLY A 463 -52.02 -68.15 91.44
N THR A 464 -52.23 -68.76 90.27
CA THR A 464 -51.39 -68.55 89.07
C THR A 464 -51.31 -67.08 88.64
N LEU A 465 -52.42 -66.34 88.71
CA LEU A 465 -52.46 -64.91 88.42
C LEU A 465 -51.61 -64.12 89.43
N GLN A 466 -51.70 -64.47 90.72
CA GLN A 466 -50.92 -63.82 91.77
C GLN A 466 -49.41 -64.11 91.62
N MET A 467 -49.04 -65.33 91.21
CA MET A 467 -47.65 -65.69 90.89
C MET A 467 -47.13 -64.84 89.72
N LEU A 468 -47.94 -64.65 88.67
CA LEU A 468 -47.60 -63.81 87.53
C LEU A 468 -47.45 -62.33 87.94
N THR A 469 -48.35 -61.80 88.76
CA THR A 469 -48.25 -60.42 89.25
C THR A 469 -46.97 -60.19 90.05
N ASN A 470 -46.60 -61.13 90.92
CA ASN A 470 -45.35 -61.02 91.70
C ASN A 470 -44.10 -61.11 90.81
N ILE A 471 -44.12 -61.98 89.78
CA ILE A 471 -43.06 -62.06 88.78
C ILE A 471 -42.97 -60.75 87.99
N GLU A 472 -44.11 -60.17 87.62
CA GLU A 472 -44.22 -58.91 86.90
C GLU A 472 -43.66 -57.75 87.73
N THR A 473 -44.03 -57.65 89.03
CA THR A 473 -43.47 -56.63 89.93
C THR A 473 -41.94 -56.75 90.04
N LYS A 474 -41.42 -57.97 90.20
CA LYS A 474 -39.98 -58.20 90.27
C LYS A 474 -39.26 -57.93 88.95
N LEU A 475 -39.90 -58.20 87.81
CA LEU A 475 -39.41 -57.80 86.50
C LEU A 475 -39.39 -56.29 86.34
N GLU A 476 -40.43 -55.58 86.79
CA GLU A 476 -40.47 -54.11 86.77
C GLU A 476 -39.37 -53.50 87.66
N GLU A 477 -39.11 -54.06 88.84
CA GLU A 477 -37.98 -53.67 89.70
C GLU A 477 -36.64 -53.84 88.98
N TYR A 478 -36.40 -54.99 88.32
CA TYR A 478 -35.18 -55.20 87.56
C TYR A 478 -35.08 -54.29 86.33
N LEU A 479 -36.18 -54.03 85.63
CA LEU A 479 -36.21 -53.11 84.50
C LEU A 479 -35.98 -51.66 84.95
N ALA A 480 -36.48 -51.26 86.11
CA ALA A 480 -36.18 -49.96 86.72
C ALA A 480 -34.69 -49.86 87.08
N ALA A 481 -34.12 -50.89 87.70
CA ALA A 481 -32.69 -50.96 88.01
C ALA A 481 -31.81 -50.93 86.74
N ILE A 482 -32.25 -51.56 85.65
CA ILE A 482 -31.57 -51.49 84.34
C ILE A 482 -31.65 -50.09 83.74
N ARG A 483 -32.78 -49.37 83.91
CA ARG A 483 -32.93 -47.99 83.42
C ARG A 483 -32.06 -46.98 84.18
N GLU A 484 -31.83 -47.19 85.47
CA GLU A 484 -30.95 -46.34 86.28
C GLU A 484 -29.46 -46.66 86.10
N LEU A 485 -29.12 -47.75 85.41
CA LEU A 485 -27.73 -48.15 85.23
C LEU A 485 -27.01 -47.19 84.27
N PRO A 486 -25.87 -46.59 84.67
CA PRO A 486 -25.12 -45.66 83.82
C PRO A 486 -24.72 -46.30 82.49
N THR A 487 -24.99 -45.60 81.38
CA THR A 487 -24.69 -46.08 80.02
C THR A 487 -23.20 -46.35 79.79
N GLU A 488 -22.32 -45.68 80.54
CA GLU A 488 -20.87 -45.91 80.48
C GLU A 488 -20.50 -47.30 81.02
N PHE A 489 -21.08 -47.73 82.14
CA PHE A 489 -20.86 -49.07 82.70
C PHE A 489 -21.38 -50.17 81.75
N LEU A 490 -22.52 -49.93 81.10
CA LEU A 490 -23.06 -50.84 80.08
C LEU A 490 -22.12 -51.00 78.88
N GLN A 491 -21.60 -49.88 78.35
CA GLN A 491 -20.66 -49.91 77.22
C GLN A 491 -19.34 -50.58 77.59
N GLU A 492 -18.84 -50.39 78.81
CA GLU A 492 -17.64 -51.07 79.31
C GLU A 492 -17.86 -52.57 79.49
N ALA A 493 -19.00 -52.97 80.08
CA ALA A 493 -19.36 -54.37 80.23
C ALA A 493 -19.60 -55.07 78.88
N GLU A 494 -20.23 -54.38 77.92
CA GLU A 494 -20.41 -54.88 76.56
C GLU A 494 -19.08 -55.03 75.83
N LYS A 495 -18.20 -54.04 75.90
CA LYS A 495 -16.83 -54.13 75.35
C LYS A 495 -16.03 -55.26 76.02
N ALA A 496 -16.17 -55.46 77.33
CA ALA A 496 -15.52 -56.55 78.05
C ALA A 496 -16.06 -57.93 77.62
N ARG A 497 -17.38 -58.09 77.50
CA ARG A 497 -18.01 -59.35 77.04
C ARG A 497 -17.70 -59.64 75.57
N GLU A 498 -17.71 -58.63 74.71
CA GLU A 498 -17.33 -58.72 73.30
C GLU A 498 -15.85 -59.09 73.16
N LYS A 499 -14.97 -58.51 74.01
CA LYS A 499 -13.55 -58.88 74.09
C LYS A 499 -13.36 -60.31 74.56
N ASP A 500 -14.06 -60.75 75.61
CA ASP A 500 -14.05 -62.12 76.10
C ASP A 500 -14.55 -63.11 75.06
N ARG A 501 -15.63 -62.79 74.34
CA ARG A 501 -16.15 -63.63 73.26
C ARG A 501 -15.14 -63.77 72.13
N ARG A 502 -14.50 -62.67 71.71
CA ARG A 502 -13.42 -62.71 70.72
C ARG A 502 -12.21 -63.49 71.22
N GLN A 503 -11.90 -63.39 72.51
CA GLN A 503 -10.79 -64.09 73.12
C GLN A 503 -11.08 -65.60 73.20
N ARG A 504 -12.27 -66.02 73.66
CA ARG A 504 -12.71 -67.42 73.62
C ARG A 504 -12.75 -67.99 72.21
N ALA A 505 -13.26 -67.24 71.23
CA ALA A 505 -13.25 -67.70 69.84
C ALA A 505 -11.83 -67.83 69.26
N ARG A 506 -10.89 -66.97 69.68
CA ARG A 506 -9.47 -67.08 69.31
C ARG A 506 -8.80 -68.26 70.01
N GLU A 507 -9.08 -68.46 71.29
CA GLU A 507 -8.58 -69.58 72.09
C GLU A 507 -9.11 -70.91 71.56
N GLU A 508 -10.42 -71.06 71.31
CA GLU A 508 -11.02 -72.24 70.68
C GLU A 508 -10.40 -72.51 69.30
N LYS A 509 -10.20 -71.48 68.47
CA LYS A 509 -9.57 -71.65 67.16
C LYS A 509 -8.10 -72.05 67.28
N LEU A 510 -7.37 -71.49 68.25
CA LEU A 510 -5.99 -71.87 68.53
C LEU A 510 -5.91 -73.30 69.07
N GLU A 511 -6.85 -73.70 69.93
CA GLU A 511 -6.96 -75.06 70.46
C GLU A 511 -7.34 -76.07 69.38
N GLN A 512 -8.27 -75.74 68.47
CA GLN A 512 -8.58 -76.58 67.31
C GLN A 512 -7.34 -76.77 66.43
N VAL A 513 -6.61 -75.69 66.13
CA VAL A 513 -5.34 -75.80 65.38
C VAL A 513 -4.31 -76.62 66.16
N ARG A 514 -4.22 -76.47 67.48
CA ARG A 514 -3.30 -77.24 68.33
C ARG A 514 -3.70 -78.72 68.40
N GLN A 515 -4.99 -79.04 68.46
CA GLN A 515 -5.53 -80.40 68.43
C GLN A 515 -5.25 -81.03 67.07
N GLU A 516 -5.54 -80.34 65.95
CA GLU A 516 -5.19 -80.83 64.61
C GLU A 516 -3.68 -81.06 64.45
N GLN A 517 -2.85 -80.16 64.98
CA GLN A 517 -1.39 -80.35 64.99
C GLN A 517 -0.98 -81.53 65.88
N ALA A 518 -1.55 -81.67 67.06
CA ALA A 518 -1.27 -82.76 67.99
C ALA A 518 -1.74 -84.11 67.42
N GLU A 519 -2.89 -84.17 66.75
CA GLU A 519 -3.39 -85.35 66.04
C GLU A 519 -2.50 -85.69 64.86
N ARG A 520 -2.05 -84.70 64.07
CA ARG A 520 -1.06 -84.94 63.01
C ARG A 520 0.24 -85.49 63.57
N VAL A 521 0.74 -84.92 64.67
CA VAL A 521 1.96 -85.39 65.34
C VAL A 521 1.74 -86.78 65.93
N LYS A 522 0.59 -87.06 66.54
CA LYS A 522 0.21 -88.37 67.08
C LYS A 522 0.08 -89.41 65.97
N LEU A 523 -0.55 -89.09 64.85
CA LEU A 523 -0.63 -89.96 63.68
C LEU A 523 0.76 -90.22 63.09
N VAL A 524 1.65 -89.23 63.06
CA VAL A 524 3.05 -89.41 62.63
C VAL A 524 3.83 -90.29 63.62
N LEU A 525 3.64 -90.10 64.92
CA LEU A 525 4.23 -90.94 65.97
C LEU A 525 3.68 -92.37 65.94
N GLU A 526 2.37 -92.56 65.81
CA GLU A 526 1.73 -93.87 65.63
C GLU A 526 2.18 -94.52 64.32
N ARG A 527 2.37 -93.76 63.24
CA ARG A 527 2.98 -94.27 62.01
C ARG A 527 4.46 -94.64 62.19
N ALA A 528 5.17 -93.99 63.11
CA ALA A 528 6.57 -94.29 63.43
C ALA A 528 6.72 -95.45 64.44
N TYR A 529 5.77 -95.63 65.36
CA TYR A 529 5.76 -96.68 66.39
C TYR A 529 4.96 -97.92 66.00
N ALA A 530 4.06 -97.83 65.02
CA ALA A 530 3.44 -98.98 64.39
C ALA A 530 4.47 -99.68 63.50
N ALA A 531 5.15 -100.64 64.12
CA ALA A 531 5.86 -101.70 63.44
C ALA A 531 4.92 -102.49 62.50
N PRO A 532 5.45 -103.23 61.51
CA PRO A 532 6.19 -102.75 60.35
C PRO A 532 5.26 -102.71 59.11
N VAL A 533 5.38 -101.66 58.28
CA VAL A 533 4.66 -101.50 57.01
C VAL A 533 4.77 -102.76 56.15
N GLU A 534 3.63 -103.43 55.94
CA GLU A 534 3.52 -104.60 55.08
C GLU A 534 4.06 -104.27 53.68
N ARG A 535 5.19 -104.89 53.32
CA ARG A 535 5.71 -104.82 51.96
C ARG A 535 4.75 -105.58 51.06
N ARG A 536 3.86 -104.84 50.39
CA ARG A 536 3.00 -105.38 49.32
C ARG A 536 3.88 -106.14 48.32
N GLN A 537 3.74 -107.45 48.28
CA GLN A 537 4.38 -108.27 47.26
C GLN A 537 3.60 -108.08 45.96
N GLY A 538 4.26 -107.52 44.95
CA GLY A 538 3.66 -107.25 43.65
C GLY A 538 4.07 -105.89 43.13
N LYS A 539 4.41 -105.83 41.84
CA LYS A 539 4.85 -104.60 41.16
C LYS A 539 3.69 -103.59 41.17
N PRO A 540 3.82 -102.42 41.83
CA PRO A 540 2.77 -101.40 41.82
C PRO A 540 2.53 -100.90 40.41
N VAL A 541 1.25 -100.82 40.01
CA VAL A 541 0.84 -100.31 38.70
C VAL A 541 1.17 -98.82 38.63
N MET A 542 2.19 -98.46 37.84
CA MET A 542 2.58 -97.08 37.61
C MET A 542 1.67 -96.44 36.57
N PHE A 543 0.71 -95.64 37.01
CA PHE A 543 0.07 -94.66 36.14
C PHE A 543 1.09 -93.59 35.76
N ARG A 544 1.21 -93.33 34.45
CA ARG A 544 2.15 -92.35 33.89
C ARG A 544 1.73 -90.94 34.31
N SER A 545 2.71 -90.10 34.59
CA SER A 545 2.60 -88.74 35.14
C SER A 545 1.63 -87.84 34.38
N VAL A 546 0.64 -87.28 35.07
CA VAL A 546 -0.10 -86.10 34.62
C VAL A 546 0.73 -84.85 34.97
N LEU A 547 1.07 -84.08 33.94
CA LEU A 547 1.82 -82.82 34.05
C LEU A 547 1.02 -81.77 34.85
N PRO A 548 1.61 -81.07 35.83
CA PRO A 548 0.97 -79.93 36.48
C PRO A 548 0.85 -78.76 35.49
N LYS A 549 -0.40 -78.33 35.22
CA LYS A 549 -0.68 -77.14 34.40
C LYS A 549 -0.14 -75.89 35.13
N LYS A 550 0.82 -75.20 34.53
CA LYS A 550 1.32 -73.90 35.00
C LYS A 550 0.18 -72.86 34.99
N LYS A 551 -0.03 -72.17 36.13
CA LYS A 551 -0.93 -71.01 36.22
C LYS A 551 -0.39 -69.89 35.31
N LYS A 552 -1.24 -69.35 34.43
CA LYS A 552 -0.96 -68.09 33.74
C LYS A 552 -0.92 -66.98 34.80
N VAL A 553 0.20 -66.26 34.87
CA VAL A 553 0.30 -64.99 35.57
C VAL A 553 -0.55 -63.99 34.79
N VAL A 554 -1.64 -63.55 35.38
CA VAL A 554 -2.35 -62.33 34.93
C VAL A 554 -1.68 -61.21 35.70
N ASP A 555 -1.04 -60.29 34.97
CA ASP A 555 -0.51 -59.06 35.54
C ASP A 555 -1.69 -58.28 36.14
N VAL A 556 -1.76 -58.29 37.47
CA VAL A 556 -2.63 -57.41 38.23
C VAL A 556 -1.96 -56.04 38.19
N VAL A 557 -2.39 -55.20 37.25
CA VAL A 557 -2.20 -53.75 37.37
C VAL A 557 -2.92 -53.37 38.66
N LYS A 558 -2.16 -52.99 39.68
CA LYS A 558 -2.71 -52.40 40.91
C LYS A 558 -3.34 -51.07 40.51
N LYS A 559 -4.67 -51.02 40.48
CA LYS A 559 -5.41 -49.77 40.43
C LYS A 559 -5.31 -49.10 41.79
N ASP A 560 -5.06 -47.79 41.79
CA ASP A 560 -4.92 -46.97 43.00
C ASP A 560 -6.25 -46.88 43.76
N GLN A 561 -6.18 -46.71 45.09
CA GLN A 561 -7.37 -46.66 45.96
C GLN A 561 -8.37 -45.58 45.54
N GLU A 562 -7.86 -44.48 44.96
CA GLU A 562 -8.67 -43.37 44.45
C GLU A 562 -9.52 -43.77 43.23
N GLU A 563 -9.04 -44.68 42.38
CA GLU A 563 -9.85 -45.19 41.25
C GLU A 563 -10.98 -46.11 41.72
N VAL A 564 -10.75 -46.86 42.80
CA VAL A 564 -11.76 -47.74 43.38
C VAL A 564 -12.86 -46.92 44.07
N GLU A 565 -12.49 -45.89 44.82
CA GLU A 565 -13.45 -44.98 45.46
C GLU A 565 -14.26 -44.18 44.43
N LEU A 566 -13.64 -43.77 43.32
CA LEU A 566 -14.34 -43.09 42.23
C LEU A 566 -15.31 -44.02 41.49
N GLU A 567 -14.92 -45.27 41.22
CA GLU A 567 -15.81 -46.27 40.63
C GLU A 567 -16.98 -46.64 41.57
N GLU A 568 -16.76 -46.61 42.88
CA GLU A 568 -17.80 -46.88 43.89
C GLU A 568 -18.77 -45.69 44.04
N TYR A 569 -18.28 -44.46 43.99
CA TYR A 569 -19.09 -43.24 43.97
C TYR A 569 -19.97 -43.15 42.71
N LEU A 570 -19.42 -43.50 41.54
CA LEU A 570 -20.16 -43.51 40.27
C LEU A 570 -21.21 -44.63 40.16
N ARG A 571 -21.14 -45.65 41.02
CA ARG A 571 -22.09 -46.77 41.06
C ARG A 571 -23.27 -46.55 42.01
N LEU A 572 -23.24 -45.52 42.85
CA LEU A 572 -24.40 -45.18 43.67
C LEU A 572 -25.48 -44.54 42.78
N PRO A 573 -26.69 -45.12 42.70
CA PRO A 573 -27.79 -44.50 41.99
C PRO A 573 -28.15 -43.19 42.70
N MET A 574 -28.11 -42.07 41.97
CA MET A 574 -28.61 -40.78 42.45
C MET A 574 -30.08 -40.95 42.86
N MET A 575 -30.39 -40.68 44.13
CA MET A 575 -31.76 -40.47 44.62
C MET A 575 -32.18 -39.00 44.52
#